data_AF-B8EJV1-F1
#
_entry.id   AF-B8EJV1-F1
#
_cell.length_a   1.000
_cell.length_b   1.000
_cell.length_c   1.000
_cell.angle_alpha   90.00
_cell.angle_beta   90.00
_cell.angle_gamma   90.00
#
_symmetry.space_group_name_H-M   'P 1'
#
loop_
_entity.id
_entity.type
_entity.pdbx_description
1 polymer ?
#
loop_
_entity_poly.entity_id
_entity_poly.type
_entity_poly.pdbx_seq_one_letter_code
_entity_poly.pdbx_strand_id
1 'polypeptide(L)'
;MARACIKAFVAACACAMLASGAARAQNPGRIAGEADNGRTIRLHAGETITLRLPENPSTGYGWSLEPYDAELLDVRQGPYRTLSGALGAGGEASWTIRARAAGSSTATTTLGLKLWRQWEGDPSIVKRFGVTLRVAS
;
A
#
# COMPACT_ATOMS: atom_id res chain seq x y z
N MET A 1 -55.83 41.69 34.67
CA MET A 1 -56.02 40.23 34.75
C MET A 1 -56.51 39.71 33.41
N ALA A 2 -55.64 39.07 32.64
CA ALA A 2 -55.99 38.13 31.57
C ALA A 2 -54.77 37.23 31.33
N ARG A 3 -55.01 35.93 31.22
CA ARG A 3 -54.05 34.83 31.31
C ARG A 3 -53.32 34.57 29.98
N ALA A 4 -52.05 34.19 30.12
CA ALA A 4 -51.16 33.36 29.29
C ALA A 4 -51.64 32.84 27.91
N CYS A 5 -50.73 32.87 26.94
CA CYS A 5 -50.43 31.68 26.14
C CYS A 5 -48.98 31.71 25.64
N ILE A 6 -48.18 30.76 26.16
CA ILE A 6 -46.83 30.45 25.72
C ILE A 6 -46.92 29.75 24.37
N LYS A 7 -46.22 30.26 23.35
CA LYS A 7 -45.82 29.46 22.20
C LYS A 7 -44.31 29.57 22.06
N ALA A 8 -43.64 28.61 22.68
CA ALA A 8 -42.25 28.30 22.40
C ALA A 8 -42.13 27.88 20.93
N PHE A 9 -41.34 28.60 20.15
CA PHE A 9 -40.87 28.13 18.85
C PHE A 9 -39.37 27.90 18.99
N VAL A 10 -39.01 26.69 19.42
CA VAL A 10 -37.63 26.20 19.37
C VAL A 10 -37.34 25.94 17.89
N ALA A 11 -36.72 26.90 17.23
CA ALA A 11 -36.13 26.68 15.91
C ALA A 11 -34.89 25.80 16.10
N ALA A 12 -35.03 24.51 15.83
CA ALA A 12 -33.93 23.57 15.78
C ALA A 12 -33.01 23.95 14.61
N CYS A 13 -31.89 24.61 14.92
CA CYS A 13 -30.82 24.85 13.98
C CYS A 13 -30.14 23.51 13.70
N ALA A 14 -30.56 22.83 12.62
CA ALA A 14 -29.86 21.68 12.10
C ALA A 14 -28.50 22.15 11.57
N CYS A 15 -27.48 22.09 12.42
CA CYS A 15 -26.09 22.28 12.03
C CYS A 15 -25.73 21.10 11.14
N ALA A 16 -25.83 21.30 9.82
CA ALA A 16 -25.42 20.32 8.83
C ALA A 16 -23.93 20.04 9.02
N MET A 17 -23.62 18.87 9.60
CA MET A 17 -22.25 18.37 9.66
C MET A 17 -21.78 18.18 8.22
N LEU A 18 -20.94 19.11 7.75
CA LEU A 18 -20.14 18.92 6.55
C LEU A 18 -19.14 17.81 6.87
N ALA A 19 -19.57 16.57 6.69
CA ALA A 19 -18.66 15.45 6.53
C ALA A 19 -17.81 15.76 5.29
N SER A 20 -16.64 16.37 5.49
CA SER A 20 -15.57 16.42 4.49
C SER A 20 -15.09 15.00 4.28
N GLY A 21 -15.86 14.24 3.50
CA GLY A 21 -15.38 13.06 2.82
C GLY A 21 -14.40 13.48 1.75
N ALA A 22 -13.20 13.91 2.17
CA ALA A 22 -12.05 13.83 1.30
C ALA A 22 -11.78 12.33 1.11
N ALA A 23 -12.50 11.72 0.19
CA ALA A 23 -12.00 10.55 -0.51
C ALA A 23 -10.70 11.01 -1.17
N ARG A 24 -9.59 10.90 -0.43
CA ARG A 24 -8.24 11.09 -0.97
C ARG A 24 -8.17 10.11 -2.13
N ALA A 25 -8.14 10.70 -3.32
CA ALA A 25 -8.00 9.97 -4.56
C ALA A 25 -6.86 8.97 -4.40
N GLN A 26 -7.15 7.72 -4.75
CA GLN A 26 -6.13 6.73 -5.04
C GLN A 26 -5.16 7.41 -6.02
N ASN A 27 -3.90 7.64 -5.64
CA ASN A 27 -2.87 8.09 -6.59
C ASN A 27 -2.70 6.96 -7.60
N PRO A 28 -3.27 7.05 -8.82
CA PRO A 28 -3.12 6.00 -9.80
C PRO A 28 -1.74 6.21 -10.41
N GLY A 29 -0.76 5.41 -10.04
CA GLY A 29 0.47 5.31 -10.83
C GLY A 29 1.82 5.52 -10.13
N ARG A 30 1.88 5.55 -8.78
CA ARG A 30 3.20 5.43 -8.13
C ARG A 30 3.67 3.97 -8.19
N ILE A 31 4.58 3.72 -9.12
CA ILE A 31 5.26 2.44 -9.29
C ILE A 31 6.64 2.53 -8.64
N ALA A 32 6.91 1.65 -7.68
CA ALA A 32 8.25 1.39 -7.16
C ALA A 32 8.85 0.21 -7.93
N GLY A 33 10.15 0.28 -8.23
CA GLY A 33 10.85 -0.79 -8.92
C GLY A 33 12.24 -1.05 -8.34
N GLU A 34 13.03 -1.86 -9.04
CA GLU A 34 14.37 -2.23 -8.58
C GLU A 34 15.28 -1.04 -8.27
N ALA A 35 15.13 0.07 -9.01
CA ALA A 35 15.88 1.30 -8.76
C ALA A 35 15.60 1.94 -7.38
N ASP A 36 14.49 1.57 -6.74
CA ASP A 36 14.10 2.05 -5.41
C ASP A 36 14.61 1.18 -4.27
N ASN A 37 15.42 0.16 -4.57
CA ASN A 37 16.04 -0.67 -3.54
C ASN A 37 16.88 0.16 -2.57
N GLY A 38 16.64 -0.02 -1.27
CA GLY A 38 17.24 0.74 -0.18
C GLY A 38 16.69 2.16 0.00
N ARG A 39 15.71 2.60 -0.80
CA ARG A 39 15.16 3.97 -0.70
C ARG A 39 14.05 4.07 0.34
N THR A 40 13.72 5.32 0.68
CA THR A 40 12.53 5.66 1.46
C THR A 40 11.43 6.21 0.57
N ILE A 41 10.25 5.60 0.64
CA ILE A 41 9.03 6.08 -0.02
C ILE A 41 8.11 6.67 1.05
N ARG A 42 7.74 7.94 0.86
CA ARG A 42 6.74 8.61 1.70
C ARG A 42 5.34 8.31 1.18
N LEU A 43 4.44 7.94 2.08
CA LEU A 43 3.05 7.60 1.82
C LEU A 43 2.14 8.31 2.81
N HIS A 44 0.92 8.63 2.38
CA HIS A 44 -0.16 9.00 3.27
C HIS A 44 -1.03 7.79 3.64
N ALA A 45 -1.70 7.83 4.79
CA ALA A 45 -2.70 6.83 5.16
C ALA A 45 -3.76 6.70 4.05
N GLY A 46 -4.03 5.46 3.63
CA GLY A 46 -4.91 5.14 2.52
C GLY A 46 -4.28 5.20 1.14
N GLU A 47 -3.06 5.75 1.00
CA GLU A 47 -2.33 5.76 -0.27
C GLU A 47 -1.88 4.36 -0.67
N THR A 48 -1.95 4.08 -1.98
CA THR A 48 -1.56 2.82 -2.57
C THR A 48 -0.42 3.03 -3.55
N ILE A 49 0.58 2.16 -3.53
CA ILE A 49 1.64 2.06 -4.55
C ILE A 49 1.70 0.65 -5.14
N THR A 50 2.27 0.53 -6.32
CA THR A 50 2.56 -0.76 -6.94
C THR A 50 4.06 -1.01 -6.93
N LEU A 51 4.51 -2.09 -6.31
CA LEU A 51 5.88 -2.59 -6.47
C LEU A 51 5.93 -3.51 -7.69
N ARG A 52 6.91 -3.33 -8.56
CA ARG A 52 7.19 -4.23 -9.70
C ARG A 52 8.65 -4.60 -9.72
N LEU A 53 8.95 -5.89 -9.69
CA LEU A 53 10.32 -6.39 -9.73
C LEU A 53 10.49 -7.33 -10.93
N PRO A 54 11.58 -7.19 -11.70
CA PRO A 54 11.89 -8.13 -12.76
C PRO A 54 11.96 -9.56 -12.23
N GLU A 55 11.29 -10.48 -12.92
CA GLU A 55 11.24 -11.89 -12.59
C GLU A 55 11.22 -12.72 -13.86
N ASN A 56 11.94 -13.84 -13.88
CA ASN A 56 11.82 -14.82 -14.95
C ASN A 56 11.45 -16.20 -14.36
N PRO A 57 10.15 -16.56 -14.36
CA PRO A 57 9.66 -17.81 -13.80
C PRO A 57 10.29 -19.07 -14.45
N SER A 58 10.78 -18.99 -15.69
CA SER A 58 11.40 -20.14 -16.38
C SER A 58 12.72 -20.58 -15.73
N THR A 59 13.31 -19.74 -14.88
CA THR A 59 14.54 -20.04 -14.14
C THR A 59 14.28 -20.73 -12.79
N GLY A 60 13.01 -20.77 -12.37
CA GLY A 60 12.58 -21.25 -11.06
C GLY A 60 12.76 -20.24 -9.91
N TYR A 61 13.40 -19.09 -10.14
CA TYR A 61 13.52 -18.04 -9.15
C TYR A 61 12.25 -17.18 -9.12
N GLY A 62 11.69 -17.02 -7.92
CA GLY A 62 10.54 -16.15 -7.67
C GLY A 62 10.80 -15.21 -6.50
N TRP A 63 10.25 -14.01 -6.58
CA TRP A 63 10.25 -13.07 -5.48
C TRP A 63 9.22 -13.48 -4.42
N SER A 64 9.59 -13.37 -3.15
CA SER A 64 8.71 -13.63 -2.02
C SER A 64 8.84 -12.53 -0.98
N LEU A 65 7.72 -12.16 -0.36
CA LEU A 65 7.70 -11.21 0.75
C LEU A 65 8.43 -11.81 1.96
N GLU A 66 9.28 -10.99 2.58
CA GLU A 66 9.76 -11.23 3.94
C GLU A 66 8.70 -10.73 4.94
N PRO A 67 8.76 -11.14 6.23
CA PRO A 67 7.85 -10.63 7.24
C PRO A 67 7.81 -9.10 7.24
N TYR A 68 6.60 -8.54 7.32
CA TYR A 68 6.36 -7.10 7.29
C TYR A 68 5.29 -6.71 8.32
N ASP A 69 5.18 -5.42 8.61
CA ASP A 69 4.18 -4.89 9.52
C ASP A 69 2.80 -4.83 8.84
N ALA A 70 1.94 -5.80 9.16
CA ALA A 70 0.58 -5.89 8.61
C ALA A 70 -0.40 -4.88 9.25
N GLU A 71 -0.06 -4.26 10.38
CA GLU A 71 -0.83 -3.18 11.00
C GLU A 71 -0.64 -1.87 10.23
N LEU A 72 0.54 -1.66 9.65
CA LEU A 72 0.87 -0.49 8.83
C LEU A 72 0.61 -0.70 7.33
N LEU A 73 0.65 -1.93 6.83
CA LEU A 73 0.57 -2.22 5.40
C LEU A 73 -0.51 -3.28 5.07
N ASP A 74 -1.27 -3.06 4.00
CA ASP A 74 -2.02 -4.09 3.28
C ASP A 74 -1.24 -4.41 2.00
N VAL A 75 -0.60 -5.57 1.94
CA VAL A 75 0.20 -5.99 0.79
C VAL A 75 -0.49 -7.16 0.10
N ARG A 76 -0.75 -6.99 -1.20
CA ARG A 76 -1.41 -8.01 -2.03
C ARG A 76 -0.58 -8.29 -3.27
N GLN A 77 -0.21 -9.55 -3.48
CA GLN A 77 0.44 -9.96 -4.71
C GLN A 77 -0.54 -9.86 -5.88
N GLY A 78 -0.10 -9.20 -6.95
CA GLY A 78 -0.81 -9.14 -8.22
C GLY A 78 -0.40 -10.29 -9.15
N PRO A 79 -1.07 -10.43 -10.31
CA PRO A 79 -0.64 -11.40 -11.30
C PRO A 79 0.77 -11.07 -11.81
N TYR A 80 1.51 -12.10 -12.19
CA TYR A 80 2.74 -11.95 -12.95
C TYR A 80 2.43 -11.28 -14.29
N ARG A 81 3.26 -10.31 -14.70
CA ARG A 81 3.09 -9.56 -15.95
C ARG A 81 4.19 -9.94 -16.92
N THR A 82 3.84 -10.51 -18.06
CA THR A 82 4.77 -10.68 -19.17
C THR A 82 5.11 -9.32 -19.78
N LEU A 83 6.40 -9.03 -19.96
CA LEU A 83 6.84 -7.81 -20.65
C LEU A 83 6.98 -8.03 -22.16
N SER A 84 7.05 -9.28 -22.59
CA SER A 84 7.13 -9.71 -23.99
C SER A 84 6.36 -11.02 -24.18
N GLY A 85 5.81 -11.23 -25.37
CA GLY A 85 5.16 -12.49 -25.77
C GLY A 85 6.12 -13.58 -26.24
N ALA A 86 7.43 -13.30 -26.32
CA ALA A 86 8.42 -14.29 -26.71
C ALA A 86 8.59 -15.38 -25.64
N LEU A 87 8.72 -16.63 -26.08
CA LEU A 87 8.98 -17.77 -25.18
C LEU A 87 10.28 -17.56 -24.41
N GLY A 88 10.22 -17.73 -23.09
CA GLY A 88 11.37 -17.52 -22.19
C GLY A 88 11.66 -16.05 -21.86
N ALA A 89 10.89 -15.09 -22.39
CA ALA A 89 11.01 -13.71 -21.96
C ALA A 89 10.60 -13.57 -20.49
N GLY A 90 11.43 -12.87 -19.72
CA GLY A 90 11.09 -12.45 -18.38
C GLY A 90 9.93 -11.45 -18.36
N GLY A 91 9.53 -11.11 -17.15
CA GLY A 91 8.40 -10.24 -16.87
C GLY A 91 8.60 -9.58 -15.51
N GLU A 92 7.49 -9.28 -14.85
CA GLU A 92 7.48 -8.61 -13.56
C GLU A 92 6.55 -9.34 -12.58
N ALA A 93 7.07 -9.61 -11.39
CA ALA A 93 6.24 -9.85 -10.23
C ALA A 93 5.72 -8.51 -9.72
N SER A 94 4.47 -8.48 -9.24
CA SER A 94 3.83 -7.24 -8.80
C SER A 94 3.15 -7.38 -7.44
N TRP A 95 3.18 -6.31 -6.65
CA TRP A 95 2.43 -6.19 -5.40
C TRP A 95 1.76 -4.84 -5.34
N THR A 96 0.51 -4.84 -4.88
CA THR A 96 -0.20 -3.62 -4.47
C THR A 96 0.01 -3.45 -2.98
N ILE A 97 0.54 -2.29 -2.57
CA ILE A 97 0.86 -1.96 -1.19
C ILE A 97 0.02 -0.76 -0.81
N ARG A 98 -0.90 -0.92 0.14
CA ARG A 98 -1.71 0.16 0.68
C ARG A 98 -1.28 0.48 2.10
N ALA A 99 -0.95 1.74 2.35
CA ALA A 99 -0.64 2.24 3.68
C ALA A 99 -1.92 2.31 4.53
N ARG A 100 -1.89 1.71 5.72
CA ARG A 100 -2.94 1.84 6.74
C ARG A 100 -2.67 3.06 7.62
N ALA A 101 -3.69 3.52 8.35
CA ALA A 101 -3.55 4.68 9.22
C ALA A 101 -2.64 4.36 10.42
N ALA A 102 -1.60 5.17 10.62
CA ALA A 102 -0.63 5.02 11.70
C ALA A 102 -1.00 5.90 12.91
N GLY A 103 -2.23 5.75 13.44
CA GLY A 103 -2.73 6.61 14.52
C GLY A 103 -2.56 8.11 14.21
N SER A 104 -2.25 8.94 15.21
CA SER A 104 -2.07 10.40 15.03
C SER A 104 -0.64 10.83 14.65
N SER A 105 0.23 9.90 14.25
CA SER A 105 1.67 10.17 14.07
C SER A 105 2.23 9.59 12.77
N THR A 106 3.48 9.92 12.45
CA THR A 106 4.19 9.30 11.33
C THR A 106 4.82 7.99 11.78
N ALA A 107 4.53 6.89 11.10
CA ALA A 107 5.18 5.60 11.30
C ALA A 107 6.16 5.27 10.17
N THR A 108 7.14 4.41 10.47
CA THR A 108 8.13 3.95 9.50
C THR A 108 8.26 2.43 9.60
N THR A 109 8.20 1.75 8.47
CA THR A 109 8.37 0.28 8.38
C THR A 109 9.17 -0.09 7.15
N THR A 110 9.74 -1.29 7.12
CA THR A 110 10.49 -1.82 5.96
C THR A 110 9.69 -2.94 5.31
N LEU A 111 9.56 -2.87 3.99
CA LEU A 111 9.05 -3.96 3.17
C LEU A 111 10.23 -4.67 2.49
N GLY A 112 10.49 -5.92 2.86
CA GLY A 112 11.55 -6.76 2.32
C GLY A 112 11.02 -7.85 1.39
N LEU A 113 11.80 -8.19 0.37
CA LEU A 113 11.56 -9.32 -0.52
C LEU A 113 12.87 -10.06 -0.81
N LYS A 114 12.77 -11.38 -1.01
CA LYS A 114 13.88 -12.24 -1.45
C LYS A 114 13.55 -12.94 -2.76
N LEU A 115 14.51 -12.99 -3.68
CA LEU A 115 14.46 -13.74 -4.93
C LEU A 115 15.17 -15.08 -4.71
N TRP A 116 14.42 -16.18 -4.80
CA TRP A 116 14.90 -17.50 -4.37
C TRP A 116 14.09 -18.62 -5.03
N ARG A 117 14.57 -19.85 -4.89
CA ARG A 117 13.84 -21.06 -5.24
C ARG A 117 13.25 -21.65 -3.96
N GLN A 118 11.94 -21.51 -3.81
CA GLN A 118 11.23 -21.93 -2.60
C GLN A 118 11.48 -23.40 -2.19
N TRP A 119 11.77 -24.30 -3.14
CA TRP A 119 12.09 -25.71 -2.88
C TRP A 119 13.54 -25.98 -2.50
N GLU A 120 14.48 -25.06 -2.79
CA GLU A 120 15.90 -25.19 -2.40
C GLU A 120 16.20 -24.50 -1.07
N GLY A 121 15.28 -23.66 -0.58
CA GLY A 121 15.42 -22.99 0.70
C GLY A 121 16.35 -21.77 0.64
N ASP A 122 16.71 -21.24 1.81
CA ASP A 122 17.50 -20.02 1.95
C ASP A 122 18.87 -20.01 1.24
N PRO A 123 19.59 -21.15 1.06
CA PRO A 123 20.82 -21.18 0.25
C PRO A 123 20.62 -20.73 -1.21
N SER A 124 19.39 -20.78 -1.72
CA SER A 124 19.07 -20.34 -3.08
C SER A 124 18.76 -18.84 -3.21
N ILE A 125 18.84 -18.07 -2.12
CA ILE A 125 18.58 -16.62 -2.19
C ILE A 125 19.70 -15.96 -3.00
N VAL A 126 19.33 -15.42 -4.16
CA VAL A 126 20.26 -14.75 -5.08
C VAL A 126 20.13 -13.23 -5.05
N LYS A 127 19.00 -12.70 -4.55
CA LYS A 127 18.77 -11.25 -4.46
C LYS A 127 17.84 -10.90 -3.32
N ARG A 128 18.03 -9.68 -2.78
CA ARG A 128 17.09 -9.03 -1.88
C ARG A 128 16.70 -7.65 -2.40
N PHE A 129 15.46 -7.28 -2.11
CA PHE A 129 14.93 -5.95 -2.31
C PHE A 129 14.37 -5.47 -0.98
N GLY A 130 14.63 -4.21 -0.63
CA GLY A 130 14.08 -3.59 0.56
C GLY A 130 13.70 -2.14 0.29
N VAL A 131 12.55 -1.71 0.80
CA VAL A 131 12.16 -0.29 0.76
C VAL A 131 11.62 0.14 2.11
N THR A 132 12.02 1.32 2.57
CA THR A 132 11.48 1.91 3.78
C THR A 132 10.22 2.71 3.42
N LEU A 133 9.10 2.39 4.03
CA LEU A 133 7.83 3.09 3.87
C LEU A 133 7.61 4.00 5.09
N ARG A 134 7.55 5.32 4.84
CA ARG A 134 7.21 6.31 5.85
C ARG A 134 5.76 6.74 5.66
N VAL A 135 4.90 6.33 6.57
CA VAL A 135 3.44 6.53 6.49
C VAL A 135 3.03 7.69 7.40
N ALA A 136 2.47 8.74 6.81
CA ALA A 136 1.90 9.88 7.53
C ALA A 136 0.37 9.83 7.50
N SER A 137 -0.27 10.10 8.64
CA SER A 137 -1.73 10.18 8.76
C SER A 137 -2.32 11.43 8.10
#